data_AF-A0A6P0RT79-F1
#
_entry.id   AF-A0A6P0RT79-F1
#
_cell.length_a   1.000
_cell.length_b   1.000
_cell.length_c   1.000
_cell.angle_alpha   90.00
_cell.angle_beta   90.00
_cell.angle_gamma   90.00
#
_symmetry.space_group_name_H-M   'P 1'
#
loop_
_entity.id
_entity.type
_entity.pdbx_description
1 polymer ?
#
loop_
_entity_poly.entity_id
_entity_poly.type
_entity_poly.pdbx_seq_one_letter_code
_entity_poly.pdbx_strand_id
1 'polypeptide(L)'
;MLLYHVQLNPYALVTTKHKAVRQSHCRRLGRGQKGKNKVARYKGIISNYPDLRLQHQLNALINSLKSSFRWSVELITTWIAPWLVELLPNAFDQVFRFLNNNQLLLLIMCGLFLLTPVITVRQAIWQQGLVAGLLIVVGYIAQKIEEPSNSQKTSEYVHLFLVLLSIVTTIRYLYYRTSYTLNLEGWLNGTFSLLLIFAEIYSITVLFFTYFQTLKIKDHKPVNLEDFPQEQWFTVDIYISTYNESVELVRKTVLAAIAIDYPEEKKNVYVLDDGRAEKYKARRVNLRQMCEELGVTMMTRDNNDHAKAGSINTAFKRTDGDLVLILDCDHIPARNFLQETVGFFLRDEKLAFVQTPHWSYNPDPFERNLITRGKFPVVNELFYKVLQKGNDFWNATILCGSAVVLRKEYVLQVGGMA
;
A
#
# COMPACT_ATOMS: atom_id res chain seq x y z
N MET A 1 -20.18 -6.47 -33.07
CA MET A 1 -20.32 -5.04 -32.72
C MET A 1 -19.14 -4.71 -31.79
N LEU A 2 -18.09 -4.10 -32.34
CA LEU A 2 -16.80 -3.89 -31.67
C LEU A 2 -16.90 -2.84 -30.56
N LEU A 3 -16.49 -3.18 -29.34
CA LEU A 3 -16.25 -2.24 -28.24
C LEU A 3 -14.74 -2.15 -28.00
N TYR A 4 -14.16 -1.01 -28.39
CA TYR A 4 -12.81 -0.59 -28.07
C TYR A 4 -12.76 -0.07 -26.63
N HIS A 5 -12.04 -0.74 -25.73
CA HIS A 5 -11.59 -0.16 -24.47
C HIS A 5 -10.22 0.47 -24.67
N VAL A 6 -10.17 1.80 -24.78
CA VAL A 6 -8.94 2.60 -24.73
C VAL A 6 -8.67 2.96 -23.27
N GLN A 7 -7.67 2.32 -22.66
CA GLN A 7 -7.05 2.81 -21.42
C GLN A 7 -6.27 4.09 -21.76
N LEU A 8 -6.80 5.24 -21.36
CA LEU A 8 -6.07 6.51 -21.44
C LEU A 8 -4.99 6.53 -20.35
N ASN A 9 -3.73 6.56 -20.77
CA ASN A 9 -2.56 6.81 -19.93
C ASN A 9 -2.45 8.31 -19.62
N PRO A 10 -2.63 8.76 -18.36
CA PRO A 10 -2.63 10.19 -18.01
C PRO A 10 -1.25 10.87 -18.10
N TYR A 11 -0.17 10.16 -18.44
CA TYR A 11 1.17 10.74 -18.58
C TYR A 11 1.55 11.21 -20.00
N ALA A 12 0.67 11.05 -20.99
CA ALA A 12 0.99 11.39 -22.39
C ALA A 12 0.84 12.88 -22.76
N LEU A 13 0.14 13.69 -21.96
CA LEU A 13 -0.22 15.08 -22.31
C LEU A 13 0.79 16.15 -21.88
N VAL A 14 1.83 15.80 -21.12
CA VAL A 14 2.82 16.78 -20.60
C VAL A 14 4.10 16.85 -21.45
N THR A 15 4.36 15.87 -22.32
CA THR A 15 5.63 15.78 -23.07
C THR A 15 5.66 16.53 -24.41
N THR A 16 4.54 17.00 -24.93
CA THR A 16 4.47 17.64 -26.26
C THR A 16 4.72 19.15 -26.25
N LYS A 17 4.57 19.85 -25.12
CA LYS A 17 4.85 21.30 -25.03
C LYS A 17 6.31 21.68 -24.75
N HIS A 18 7.15 20.77 -24.26
CA HIS A 18 8.55 21.08 -23.90
C HIS A 18 9.60 20.81 -25.00
N LYS A 19 9.24 20.12 -26.09
CA LYS A 19 10.17 19.89 -27.22
C LYS A 19 10.25 21.07 -28.22
N ALA A 20 9.22 21.92 -28.30
CA ALA A 20 9.18 23.05 -29.24
C ALA A 20 10.04 24.26 -28.82
N VAL A 21 10.39 24.39 -27.54
CA VAL A 21 11.16 25.56 -27.02
C VAL A 21 12.68 25.33 -27.04
N ARG A 22 13.15 24.08 -27.23
CA ARG A 22 14.58 23.75 -27.19
C ARG A 22 15.31 23.89 -28.54
N GLN A 23 14.58 23.98 -29.65
CA GLN A 23 15.17 24.08 -31.00
C GLN A 23 15.46 25.52 -31.45
N SER A 24 14.96 26.55 -30.76
CA SER A 24 15.17 27.96 -31.13
C SER A 24 16.38 28.62 -30.44
N HIS A 25 17.05 27.96 -29.49
CA HIS A 25 18.13 28.55 -28.69
C HIS A 25 19.56 28.09 -29.03
N CYS A 26 19.75 27.13 -29.94
CA CYS A 26 21.09 26.69 -30.39
C CYS A 26 21.60 27.34 -31.68
N ARG A 27 20.95 28.40 -32.20
CA ARG A 27 21.36 29.09 -33.44
C ARG A 27 22.06 30.44 -33.27
N ARG A 28 22.43 30.83 -32.05
CA ARG A 28 23.29 32.00 -31.82
C ARG A 28 24.38 31.64 -30.83
N LEU A 29 25.59 31.45 -31.34
CA LEU A 29 26.90 31.81 -30.77
C LEU A 29 27.98 31.05 -31.55
N GLY A 30 28.45 31.67 -32.63
CA GLY A 30 29.71 31.30 -33.27
C GLY A 30 30.85 32.13 -32.70
N ARG A 31 31.99 31.48 -32.41
CA ARG A 31 33.39 31.91 -32.56
C ARG A 31 34.27 31.18 -31.54
N GLY A 32 35.39 30.60 -32.00
CA GLY A 32 36.45 30.14 -31.12
C GLY A 32 37.26 28.93 -31.59
N GLN A 33 37.86 28.97 -32.78
CA GLN A 33 39.01 28.13 -33.10
C GLN A 33 40.19 28.52 -32.19
N LYS A 34 40.60 27.64 -31.27
CA LYS A 34 41.99 27.44 -30.79
C LYS A 34 41.96 26.42 -29.65
N GLY A 35 42.42 25.21 -29.93
CA GLY A 35 42.43 24.10 -28.96
C GLY A 35 42.71 22.72 -29.56
N LYS A 36 43.04 22.62 -30.86
CA LYS A 36 43.56 21.41 -31.48
C LYS A 36 45.09 21.45 -31.39
N ASN A 37 45.68 21.07 -30.23
CA ASN A 37 47.09 20.62 -30.14
C ASN A 37 47.53 20.16 -28.74
N LYS A 38 46.64 19.63 -27.89
CA LYS A 38 47.02 19.05 -26.59
C LYS A 38 46.32 17.74 -26.22
N VAL A 39 45.88 16.95 -27.21
CA VAL A 39 45.36 15.57 -27.00
C VAL A 39 46.08 14.55 -27.90
N ALA A 40 47.30 14.87 -28.34
CA ALA A 40 48.12 13.99 -29.20
C ALA A 40 49.32 13.37 -28.46
N ARG A 41 49.34 13.43 -27.11
CA ARG A 41 50.47 12.94 -26.30
C ARG A 41 50.06 12.08 -25.10
N TYR A 42 48.98 11.31 -25.27
CA TYR A 42 48.59 10.18 -24.40
C TYR A 42 47.97 9.05 -25.24
N LYS A 43 48.48 8.85 -26.47
CA LYS A 43 48.07 7.76 -27.38
C LYS A 43 49.15 6.67 -27.53
N GLY A 44 50.14 6.64 -26.62
CA GLY A 44 51.30 5.76 -26.71
C GLY A 44 51.43 4.69 -25.63
N ILE A 45 50.45 4.52 -24.73
CA ILE A 45 50.51 3.50 -23.66
C ILE A 45 49.11 2.93 -23.37
N ILE A 46 48.41 2.42 -24.39
CA ILE A 46 47.33 1.43 -24.23
C ILE A 46 47.31 0.58 -25.51
N SER A 47 48.36 -0.19 -25.72
CA SER A 47 48.42 -1.29 -26.69
C SER A 47 48.75 -2.53 -25.89
N ASN A 48 47.73 -3.10 -25.25
CA ASN A 48 47.68 -4.49 -24.77
C ASN A 48 46.29 -4.71 -24.14
N TYR A 49 45.26 -4.77 -25.00
CA TYR A 49 44.01 -5.44 -24.63
C TYR A 49 44.00 -6.79 -25.36
N PRO A 50 44.10 -7.92 -24.65
CA PRO A 50 43.58 -9.14 -25.21
C PRO A 50 42.05 -9.00 -25.22
N ASP A 51 41.50 -9.22 -26.41
CA ASP A 51 40.26 -9.99 -26.59
C ASP A 51 38.88 -9.29 -26.59
N LEU A 52 38.72 -8.30 -27.47
CA LEU A 52 37.39 -7.86 -27.99
C LEU A 52 36.58 -9.02 -28.60
N ARG A 53 37.23 -10.09 -29.08
CA ARG A 53 36.55 -11.30 -29.59
C ARG A 53 35.99 -12.15 -28.46
N LEU A 54 36.75 -12.39 -27.39
CA LEU A 54 36.22 -13.08 -26.19
C LEU A 54 35.05 -12.29 -25.59
N GLN A 55 35.14 -10.97 -25.53
CA GLN A 55 34.06 -10.14 -24.98
C GLN A 55 32.78 -10.20 -25.84
N HIS A 56 32.93 -10.23 -27.17
CA HIS A 56 31.80 -10.46 -28.08
C HIS A 56 31.23 -11.89 -27.98
N GLN A 57 32.08 -12.90 -27.88
CA GLN A 57 31.66 -14.30 -27.71
C GLN A 57 30.97 -14.53 -26.36
N LEU A 58 31.49 -13.94 -25.29
CA LEU A 58 30.88 -13.98 -23.95
C LEU A 58 29.52 -13.29 -23.96
N ASN A 59 29.40 -12.12 -24.58
CA ASN A 59 28.12 -11.42 -24.72
C ASN A 59 27.12 -12.20 -25.59
N ALA A 60 27.59 -12.86 -26.65
CA ALA A 60 26.74 -13.72 -27.50
C ALA A 60 26.25 -14.96 -26.72
N LEU A 61 27.13 -15.59 -25.94
CA LEU A 61 26.79 -16.72 -25.07
C LEU A 61 25.81 -16.30 -23.97
N ILE A 62 26.03 -15.15 -23.32
CA ILE A 62 25.13 -14.56 -22.32
C ILE A 62 23.76 -14.26 -22.95
N ASN A 63 23.72 -13.69 -24.15
CA ASN A 63 22.46 -13.39 -24.83
C ASN A 63 21.72 -14.66 -25.27
N SER A 64 22.44 -15.69 -25.70
CA SER A 64 21.87 -17.01 -26.04
C SER A 64 21.35 -17.74 -24.81
N LEU A 65 22.07 -17.69 -23.68
CA LEU A 65 21.60 -18.23 -22.40
C LEU A 65 20.39 -17.47 -21.87
N LYS A 66 20.39 -16.13 -22.00
CA LYS A 66 19.23 -15.29 -21.64
C LYS A 66 18.03 -15.60 -22.53
N SER A 67 18.20 -15.77 -23.84
CA SER A 67 17.10 -16.10 -24.73
C SER A 67 16.58 -17.51 -24.46
N SER A 68 17.45 -18.49 -24.26
CA SER A 68 17.07 -19.87 -23.98
C SER A 68 16.36 -19.99 -22.61
N PHE A 69 16.85 -19.28 -21.59
CA PHE A 69 16.19 -19.20 -20.29
C PHE A 69 14.83 -18.51 -20.40
N ARG A 70 14.74 -17.41 -21.15
CA ARG A 70 13.47 -16.72 -21.39
C ARG A 70 12.46 -17.58 -22.13
N TRP A 71 12.88 -18.31 -23.17
CA TRP A 71 12.03 -19.26 -23.89
C TRP A 71 11.55 -20.41 -22.99
N SER A 72 12.43 -20.94 -22.15
CA SER A 72 12.08 -22.02 -21.20
C SER A 72 11.09 -21.53 -20.15
N VAL A 73 11.31 -20.33 -19.60
CA VAL A 73 10.37 -19.67 -18.68
C VAL A 73 9.05 -19.40 -19.38
N GLU A 74 9.06 -18.80 -20.58
CA GLU A 74 7.84 -18.51 -21.34
C GLU A 74 7.05 -19.79 -21.62
N LEU A 75 7.71 -20.88 -22.03
CA LEU A 75 7.06 -22.19 -22.24
C LEU A 75 6.39 -22.72 -20.96
N ILE A 76 7.10 -22.69 -19.83
CA ILE A 76 6.57 -23.13 -18.53
C ILE A 76 5.41 -22.24 -18.11
N THR A 77 5.56 -20.92 -18.18
CA THR A 77 4.54 -19.95 -17.72
C THR A 77 3.31 -19.90 -18.63
N THR A 78 3.43 -20.23 -19.91
CA THR A 78 2.31 -20.15 -20.87
C THR A 78 1.57 -21.47 -21.07
N TRP A 79 2.25 -22.61 -20.98
CA TRP A 79 1.63 -23.92 -21.24
C TRP A 79 1.39 -24.74 -19.98
N ILE A 80 2.37 -24.78 -19.07
CA ILE A 80 2.33 -25.69 -17.91
C ILE A 80 1.69 -25.01 -16.71
N ALA A 81 2.05 -23.76 -16.47
CA ALA A 81 1.62 -23.03 -15.29
C ALA A 81 0.11 -22.77 -15.24
N PRO A 82 -0.60 -22.34 -16.32
CA PRO A 82 -2.03 -22.11 -16.24
C PRO A 82 -2.80 -23.39 -15.91
N TRP A 83 -2.39 -24.52 -16.49
CA TRP A 83 -2.95 -25.83 -16.19
C TRP A 83 -2.74 -26.23 -14.72
N LEU A 84 -1.52 -26.11 -14.20
CA LEU A 84 -1.22 -26.38 -12.78
C LEU A 84 -2.02 -25.50 -11.83
N VAL A 85 -2.21 -24.24 -12.21
CA VAL A 85 -2.80 -23.19 -11.37
C VAL A 85 -4.33 -23.28 -11.34
N GLU A 86 -4.96 -23.84 -12.36
CA GLU A 86 -6.38 -24.20 -12.32
C GLU A 86 -6.62 -25.57 -11.68
N LEU A 87 -5.72 -26.54 -11.91
CA LEU A 87 -5.87 -27.90 -11.39
C LEU A 87 -5.62 -27.98 -9.89
N LEU A 88 -4.56 -27.33 -9.38
CA LEU A 88 -4.16 -27.42 -7.98
C LEU A 88 -5.26 -26.94 -7.02
N PRO A 89 -5.77 -25.69 -7.11
CA PRO A 89 -6.84 -25.22 -6.21
C PRO A 89 -8.07 -26.12 -6.21
N ASN A 90 -8.48 -26.59 -7.40
CA ASN A 90 -9.66 -27.45 -7.54
C ASN A 90 -9.41 -28.85 -6.94
N ALA A 91 -8.22 -29.41 -7.14
CA ALA A 91 -7.83 -30.68 -6.53
C ALA A 91 -7.70 -30.56 -5.01
N PHE A 92 -7.09 -29.49 -4.50
CA PHE A 92 -7.03 -29.17 -3.08
C PHE A 92 -8.45 -29.07 -2.50
N ASP A 93 -9.31 -28.26 -3.07
CA ASP A 93 -10.72 -28.15 -2.64
C ASP A 93 -11.41 -29.51 -2.62
N GLN A 94 -11.27 -30.34 -3.67
CA GLN A 94 -11.90 -31.66 -3.72
C GLN A 94 -11.38 -32.61 -2.65
N VAL A 95 -10.07 -32.63 -2.39
CA VAL A 95 -9.46 -33.50 -1.38
C VAL A 95 -9.83 -33.04 0.03
N PHE A 96 -9.78 -31.72 0.28
CA PHE A 96 -9.97 -31.17 1.62
C PHE A 96 -11.44 -30.99 2.02
N ARG A 97 -12.38 -30.97 1.07
CA ARG A 97 -13.84 -30.88 1.36
C ARG A 97 -14.38 -31.99 2.26
N PHE A 98 -13.73 -33.16 2.26
CA PHE A 98 -14.19 -34.33 3.03
C PHE A 98 -13.49 -34.49 4.38
N LEU A 99 -12.55 -33.60 4.71
CA LEU A 99 -11.75 -33.70 5.93
C LEU A 99 -12.34 -32.88 7.06
N ASN A 100 -12.45 -33.51 8.23
CA ASN A 100 -12.84 -32.81 9.46
C ASN A 100 -11.66 -31.97 10.00
N ASN A 101 -11.94 -30.96 10.83
CA ASN A 101 -10.91 -30.07 11.40
C ASN A 101 -9.74 -30.83 12.09
N ASN A 102 -10.04 -31.92 12.79
CA ASN A 102 -9.00 -32.74 13.44
C ASN A 102 -8.10 -33.47 12.43
N GLN A 103 -8.66 -33.92 11.31
CA GLN A 103 -7.91 -34.57 10.23
C GLN A 103 -7.06 -33.56 9.47
N LEU A 104 -7.59 -32.35 9.24
CA LEU A 104 -6.84 -31.23 8.67
C LEU A 104 -5.65 -30.87 9.58
N LEU A 105 -5.88 -30.76 10.89
CA LEU A 105 -4.83 -30.49 11.86
C LEU A 105 -3.76 -31.59 11.84
N LEU A 106 -4.16 -32.86 11.80
CA LEU A 106 -3.23 -33.99 11.71
C LEU A 106 -2.38 -33.91 10.43
N LEU A 107 -2.98 -33.61 9.28
CA LEU A 107 -2.25 -33.43 8.02
C LEU A 107 -1.24 -32.29 8.08
N ILE A 108 -1.62 -31.16 8.69
CA ILE A 108 -0.71 -30.03 8.91
C ILE A 108 0.46 -30.47 9.79
N MET A 109 0.19 -31.18 10.89
CA MET A 109 1.24 -31.70 11.78
C MET A 109 2.17 -32.69 11.06
N CYS A 110 1.63 -33.60 10.24
CA CYS A 110 2.42 -34.50 9.40
C CYS A 110 3.26 -33.72 8.38
N GLY A 111 2.70 -32.69 7.75
CA GLY A 111 3.42 -31.80 6.83
C GLY A 111 4.59 -31.09 7.51
N LEU A 112 4.36 -30.52 8.70
CA LEU A 112 5.41 -29.90 9.51
C LEU A 112 6.51 -30.90 9.91
N PHE A 113 6.12 -32.12 10.29
CA PHE A 113 7.07 -33.18 10.60
C PHE A 113 7.95 -33.53 9.38
N LEU A 114 7.35 -33.67 8.19
CA LEU A 114 8.08 -33.92 6.94
C LEU A 114 9.01 -32.77 6.53
N LEU A 115 8.69 -31.53 6.92
CA LEU A 115 9.55 -30.36 6.70
C LEU A 115 10.75 -30.31 7.65
N THR A 116 10.73 -31.02 8.77
CA THR A 116 11.81 -31.01 9.77
C THR A 116 13.19 -31.34 9.18
N PRO A 117 13.40 -32.44 8.43
CA PRO A 117 14.71 -32.72 7.82
C PRO A 117 15.12 -31.65 6.79
N VAL A 118 14.17 -31.06 6.08
CA VAL A 118 14.43 -29.97 5.13
C VAL A 118 14.96 -28.72 5.87
N ILE A 119 14.59 -28.52 7.12
CA ILE A 119 15.03 -27.40 7.95
C ILE A 119 16.36 -27.71 8.66
N THR A 120 16.50 -28.88 9.27
CA THR A 120 17.60 -29.16 10.22
C THR A 120 18.83 -29.77 9.58
N VAL A 121 18.72 -30.44 8.42
CA VAL A 121 19.85 -31.10 7.77
C VAL A 121 20.86 -30.06 7.29
N ARG A 122 22.09 -30.19 7.80
CA ARG A 122 23.24 -29.42 7.33
C ARG A 122 23.66 -29.92 5.96
N GLN A 123 23.45 -29.08 4.97
CA GLN A 123 23.84 -29.34 3.59
C GLN A 123 25.24 -28.79 3.32
N ALA A 124 25.95 -29.42 2.38
CA ALA A 124 27.16 -28.80 1.83
C ALA A 124 26.79 -27.47 1.15
N ILE A 125 27.75 -26.54 1.07
CA ILE A 125 27.50 -25.19 0.53
C ILE A 125 26.90 -25.24 -0.89
N TRP A 126 27.39 -26.16 -1.73
CA TRP A 126 26.86 -26.32 -3.09
C TRP A 126 25.42 -26.85 -3.12
N GLN A 127 25.05 -27.76 -2.21
CA GLN A 127 23.68 -28.28 -2.08
C GLN A 127 22.73 -27.17 -1.61
N GLN A 128 23.17 -26.38 -0.62
CA GLN A 128 22.43 -25.20 -0.17
C GLN A 128 22.26 -24.17 -1.31
N GLY A 129 23.29 -23.98 -2.13
CA GLY A 129 23.24 -23.13 -3.31
C GLY A 129 22.22 -23.61 -4.35
N LEU A 130 22.15 -24.92 -4.60
CA LEU A 130 21.14 -25.51 -5.49
C LEU A 130 19.73 -25.34 -4.94
N VAL A 131 19.51 -25.60 -3.66
CA VAL A 131 18.20 -25.40 -3.00
C VAL A 131 17.79 -23.92 -3.09
N ALA A 132 18.69 -22.99 -2.77
CA ALA A 132 18.41 -21.55 -2.88
C ALA A 132 18.07 -21.15 -4.32
N GLY A 133 18.82 -21.63 -5.32
CA GLY A 133 18.53 -21.39 -6.73
C GLY A 133 17.16 -21.92 -7.15
N LEU A 134 16.81 -23.13 -6.72
CA LEU A 134 15.50 -23.72 -6.98
C LEU A 134 14.37 -22.90 -6.36
N LEU A 135 14.51 -22.49 -5.09
CA LEU A 135 13.51 -21.67 -4.39
C LEU A 135 13.29 -20.32 -5.08
N ILE A 136 14.36 -19.68 -5.56
CA ILE A 136 14.26 -18.43 -6.34
C ILE A 136 13.52 -18.65 -7.65
N VAL A 137 13.82 -19.72 -8.39
CA VAL A 137 13.12 -20.04 -9.65
C VAL A 137 11.65 -20.33 -9.40
N VAL A 138 11.33 -21.13 -8.38
CA VAL A 138 9.95 -21.44 -7.99
C VAL A 138 9.19 -20.16 -7.59
N GLY A 139 9.79 -19.31 -6.75
CA GLY A 139 9.20 -18.03 -6.36
C GLY A 139 8.98 -17.09 -7.55
N TYR A 140 9.93 -17.03 -8.48
CA TYR A 140 9.81 -16.25 -9.70
C TYR A 140 8.67 -16.73 -10.60
N ILE A 141 8.53 -18.06 -10.78
CA ILE A 141 7.44 -18.64 -11.56
C ILE A 141 6.09 -18.35 -10.88
N ALA A 142 6.00 -18.54 -9.56
CA ALA A 142 4.79 -18.23 -8.79
C ALA A 142 4.37 -16.76 -8.93
N GLN A 143 5.30 -15.81 -8.83
CA GLN A 143 5.01 -14.40 -9.04
C GLN A 143 4.53 -14.10 -10.48
N LYS A 144 5.16 -14.74 -11.48
CA LYS A 144 4.76 -14.59 -12.89
C LYS A 144 3.37 -15.13 -13.20
N ILE A 145 2.92 -16.12 -12.45
CA ILE A 145 1.57 -16.68 -12.53
C ILE A 145 0.53 -15.74 -11.93
N GLU A 146 0.89 -15.03 -10.85
CA GLU A 146 0.00 -14.11 -10.17
C GLU A 146 -0.34 -12.88 -11.03
N GLU A 147 0.66 -12.32 -11.72
CA GLU A 147 0.50 -11.10 -12.54
C GLU A 147 -0.67 -11.13 -13.56
N PRO A 148 -0.87 -12.19 -14.36
CA PRO A 148 -1.96 -12.26 -15.34
C PRO A 148 -3.27 -12.88 -14.81
N SER A 149 -3.33 -13.38 -13.58
CA SER A 149 -4.51 -14.12 -13.11
C SER A 149 -5.65 -13.19 -12.71
N ASN A 150 -6.76 -13.23 -13.45
CA ASN A 150 -7.99 -12.50 -13.09
C ASN A 150 -8.80 -13.16 -11.96
N SER A 151 -8.39 -14.34 -11.49
CA SER A 151 -9.11 -15.09 -10.45
C SER A 151 -8.56 -14.75 -9.07
N GLN A 152 -9.38 -14.10 -8.24
CA GLN A 152 -9.03 -13.76 -6.85
C GLN A 152 -8.60 -14.99 -6.04
N LYS A 153 -9.29 -16.13 -6.22
CA LYS A 153 -8.94 -17.39 -5.55
C LYS A 153 -7.54 -17.86 -5.89
N THR A 154 -7.15 -17.74 -7.15
CA THR A 154 -5.84 -18.19 -7.62
C THR A 154 -4.71 -17.35 -7.02
N SER A 155 -4.87 -16.01 -6.99
CA SER A 155 -3.91 -15.12 -6.32
C SER A 155 -3.80 -15.44 -4.83
N GLU A 156 -4.91 -15.72 -4.13
CA GLU A 156 -4.89 -16.14 -2.72
C GLU A 156 -4.04 -17.40 -2.50
N TYR A 157 -4.22 -18.46 -3.31
CA TYR A 157 -3.43 -19.68 -3.18
C TYR A 157 -1.95 -19.49 -3.49
N VAL A 158 -1.62 -18.70 -4.51
CA VAL A 158 -0.23 -18.36 -4.85
C VAL A 158 0.43 -17.54 -3.74
N HIS A 159 -0.28 -16.57 -3.17
CA HIS A 159 0.18 -15.80 -2.01
C HIS A 159 0.49 -16.70 -0.81
N LEU A 160 -0.43 -17.58 -0.42
CA LEU A 160 -0.24 -18.51 0.70
C LEU A 160 0.94 -19.47 0.45
N PHE A 161 1.12 -19.93 -0.78
CA PHE A 161 2.26 -20.76 -1.16
C PHE A 161 3.60 -20.00 -1.01
N LEU A 162 3.67 -18.74 -1.47
CA LEU A 162 4.84 -17.89 -1.30
C LEU A 162 5.15 -17.60 0.17
N VAL A 163 4.12 -17.37 0.99
CA VAL A 163 4.25 -17.22 2.45
C VAL A 163 4.83 -18.49 3.06
N LEU A 164 4.31 -19.67 2.73
CA LEU A 164 4.85 -20.95 3.21
C LEU A 164 6.32 -21.12 2.83
N LEU A 165 6.68 -20.82 1.57
CA LEU A 165 8.05 -20.90 1.07
C LEU A 165 9.00 -20.00 1.88
N SER A 166 8.55 -18.77 2.15
CA SER A 166 9.30 -17.80 2.96
C SER A 166 9.47 -18.27 4.40
N ILE A 167 8.41 -18.80 5.02
CA ILE A 167 8.45 -19.33 6.40
C ILE A 167 9.45 -20.47 6.51
N VAL A 168 9.38 -21.47 5.61
CA VAL A 168 10.31 -22.61 5.61
C VAL A 168 11.75 -22.15 5.44
N THR A 169 12.00 -21.22 4.51
CA THR A 169 13.34 -20.64 4.28
C THR A 169 13.85 -19.89 5.50
N THR A 170 12.99 -19.11 6.15
CA THR A 170 13.31 -18.30 7.33
C THR A 170 13.61 -19.17 8.54
N ILE A 171 12.82 -20.23 8.78
CA ILE A 171 13.06 -21.17 9.88
C ILE A 171 14.36 -21.95 9.63
N ARG A 172 14.63 -22.38 8.39
CA ARG A 172 15.93 -23.00 8.03
C ARG A 172 17.10 -22.06 8.28
N TYR A 173 16.96 -20.79 7.90
CA TYR A 173 17.96 -19.75 8.21
C TYR A 173 18.18 -19.60 9.71
N LEU A 174 17.10 -19.46 10.48
CA LEU A 174 17.18 -19.27 11.94
C LEU A 174 17.81 -20.47 12.63
N TYR A 175 17.48 -21.69 12.21
CA TYR A 175 18.13 -22.91 12.71
C TYR A 175 19.63 -22.90 12.41
N TYR A 176 20.02 -22.54 11.18
CA TYR A 176 21.43 -22.43 10.82
C TYR A 176 22.15 -21.34 11.63
N ARG A 177 21.51 -20.19 11.79
CA ARG A 177 22.00 -19.03 12.54
C ARG A 177 22.29 -19.37 14.00
N THR A 178 21.34 -20.04 14.65
CA THR A 178 21.43 -20.41 16.06
C THR A 178 22.36 -21.60 16.31
N SER A 179 22.39 -22.58 15.40
CA SER A 179 23.15 -23.83 15.61
C SER A 179 24.61 -23.76 15.18
N TYR A 180 24.96 -22.93 14.19
CA TYR A 180 26.29 -23.00 13.55
C TYR A 180 27.05 -21.68 13.46
N THR A 181 26.39 -20.51 13.59
CA THR A 181 27.06 -19.21 13.38
C THR A 181 27.02 -18.29 14.60
N LEU A 182 26.43 -18.73 15.70
CA LEU A 182 26.41 -17.96 16.93
C LEU A 182 27.78 -18.05 17.62
N ASN A 183 28.51 -16.94 17.65
CA ASN A 183 29.81 -16.86 18.30
C ASN A 183 29.69 -16.21 19.68
N LEU A 184 29.79 -17.03 20.72
CA LEU A 184 29.72 -16.60 22.13
C LEU A 184 31.10 -16.57 22.80
N GLU A 185 32.18 -16.66 22.02
CA GLU A 185 33.54 -16.65 22.56
C GLU A 185 33.95 -15.23 22.98
N GLY A 186 34.05 -15.03 24.30
CA GLY A 186 34.42 -13.76 24.89
C GLY A 186 33.25 -12.77 24.98
N TRP A 187 33.37 -11.82 25.91
CA TRP A 187 32.27 -10.91 26.26
C TRP A 187 31.87 -9.98 25.09
N LEU A 188 32.85 -9.50 24.30
CA LEU A 188 32.59 -8.56 23.21
C LEU A 188 31.89 -9.23 22.02
N ASN A 189 32.40 -10.37 21.55
CA ASN A 189 31.78 -11.14 20.48
C ASN A 189 30.40 -11.68 20.91
N GLY A 190 30.29 -12.20 22.13
CA GLY A 190 29.02 -12.67 22.67
C GLY A 190 27.98 -11.56 22.71
N THR A 191 28.34 -10.36 23.16
CA THR A 191 27.42 -9.21 23.19
C THR A 191 26.91 -8.84 21.81
N PHE A 192 27.79 -8.65 20.82
CA PHE A 192 27.36 -8.28 19.46
C PHE A 192 26.60 -9.42 18.75
N SER A 193 27.00 -10.67 18.97
CA SER A 193 26.27 -11.84 18.44
C SER A 193 24.86 -11.93 19.00
N LEU A 194 24.68 -11.68 20.31
CA LEU A 194 23.38 -11.66 20.97
C LEU A 194 22.52 -10.49 20.49
N LEU A 195 23.08 -9.28 20.40
CA LEU A 195 22.36 -8.12 19.86
C LEU A 195 21.87 -8.37 18.43
N LEU A 196 22.70 -8.98 17.59
CA LEU A 196 22.34 -9.33 16.22
C LEU A 196 21.21 -10.36 16.18
N ILE A 197 21.30 -11.47 16.93
CA ILE A 197 20.21 -12.47 16.93
C ILE A 197 18.90 -11.91 17.51
N PHE A 198 18.95 -11.00 18.50
CA PHE A 198 17.74 -10.32 18.98
C PHE A 198 17.11 -9.44 17.90
N ALA A 199 17.91 -8.67 17.16
CA ALA A 199 17.41 -7.86 16.04
C ALA A 199 16.83 -8.74 14.91
N GLU A 200 17.45 -9.88 14.63
CA GLU A 200 16.95 -10.86 13.66
C GLU A 200 15.64 -11.51 14.11
N ILE A 201 15.54 -11.94 15.37
CA ILE A 201 14.31 -12.50 15.95
C ILE A 201 13.18 -11.47 15.90
N TYR A 202 13.47 -10.20 16.22
CA TYR A 202 12.49 -9.12 16.09
C TYR A 202 12.00 -8.97 14.65
N SER A 203 12.91 -8.94 13.67
CA SER A 203 12.58 -8.82 12.25
C SER A 203 11.75 -10.00 11.75
N ILE A 204 12.12 -11.22 12.15
CA ILE A 204 11.40 -12.46 11.84
C ILE A 204 9.99 -12.42 12.47
N THR A 205 9.87 -11.92 13.70
CA THR A 205 8.58 -11.78 14.39
C THR A 205 7.66 -10.81 13.65
N VAL A 206 8.18 -9.65 13.24
CA VAL A 206 7.43 -8.68 12.41
C VAL A 206 7.02 -9.29 11.07
N LEU A 207 7.89 -10.09 10.43
CA LEU A 207 7.58 -10.82 9.20
C LEU A 207 6.41 -11.78 9.40
N PHE A 208 6.43 -12.60 10.45
CA PHE A 208 5.34 -13.53 10.77
C PHE A 208 4.03 -12.81 11.04
N PHE A 209 4.04 -11.72 11.81
CA PHE A 209 2.83 -10.91 12.04
C PHE A 209 2.31 -10.28 10.76
N THR A 210 3.19 -9.82 9.87
CA THR A 210 2.80 -9.28 8.57
C THR A 210 2.12 -10.36 7.72
N TYR A 211 2.67 -11.58 7.68
CA TYR A 211 2.03 -12.69 6.97
C TYR A 211 0.68 -13.06 7.56
N PHE A 212 0.57 -13.13 8.89
CA PHE A 212 -0.69 -13.36 9.57
C PHE A 212 -1.73 -12.29 9.22
N GLN A 213 -1.30 -11.01 9.22
CA GLN A 213 -2.13 -9.87 8.86
C GLN A 213 -2.60 -9.93 7.40
N THR A 214 -1.76 -10.40 6.47
CA THR A 214 -2.08 -10.43 5.03
C THR A 214 -2.52 -11.79 4.51
N LEU A 215 -2.86 -12.76 5.39
CA LEU A 215 -3.27 -14.11 4.98
C LEU A 215 -4.40 -14.10 3.94
N LYS A 216 -5.30 -13.13 4.07
CA LYS A 216 -6.33 -12.85 3.08
C LYS A 216 -6.54 -11.36 2.97
N ILE A 217 -6.54 -10.86 1.74
CA ILE A 217 -6.84 -9.45 1.43
C ILE A 217 -8.31 -9.38 1.02
N LYS A 218 -9.11 -8.61 1.77
CA LYS A 218 -10.51 -8.38 1.40
C LYS A 218 -10.62 -7.18 0.47
N ASP A 219 -11.28 -7.40 -0.66
CA ASP A 219 -11.72 -6.34 -1.56
C ASP A 219 -13.23 -6.19 -1.46
N HIS A 220 -13.66 -5.03 -0.97
CA HIS A 220 -15.07 -4.67 -0.90
C HIS A 220 -15.48 -3.89 -2.14
N LYS A 221 -16.54 -4.35 -2.78
CA LYS A 221 -17.28 -3.52 -3.73
C LYS A 221 -18.23 -2.61 -2.94
N PRO A 222 -18.33 -1.33 -3.33
CA PRO A 222 -19.34 -0.43 -2.79
C PRO A 222 -20.75 -1.02 -2.90
N VAL A 223 -21.60 -0.71 -1.92
CA VAL A 223 -23.02 -1.09 -1.93
C VAL A 223 -23.77 0.06 -2.58
N ASN A 224 -24.51 -0.22 -3.66
CA ASN A 224 -25.26 0.82 -4.36
C ASN A 224 -26.39 1.33 -3.47
N LEU A 225 -26.42 2.64 -3.20
CA LEU A 225 -27.48 3.26 -2.42
C LEU A 225 -28.84 3.22 -3.13
N GLU A 226 -28.85 3.16 -4.46
CA GLU A 226 -30.08 3.06 -5.27
C GLU A 226 -30.85 1.75 -5.04
N ASP A 227 -30.19 0.73 -4.46
CA ASP A 227 -30.85 -0.52 -4.07
C ASP A 227 -31.79 -0.33 -2.85
N PHE A 228 -31.71 0.82 -2.17
CA PHE A 228 -32.48 1.16 -0.97
C PHE A 228 -33.30 2.44 -1.18
N PRO A 229 -34.57 2.49 -0.70
CA PRO A 229 -35.36 3.72 -0.73
C PRO A 229 -34.65 4.87 -0.01
N GLN A 230 -34.70 6.08 -0.59
CA GLN A 230 -34.01 7.26 -0.07
C GLN A 230 -34.46 7.59 1.36
N GLU A 231 -35.68 7.26 1.75
CA GLU A 231 -36.20 7.46 3.12
C GLU A 231 -35.36 6.73 4.16
N GLN A 232 -34.81 5.55 3.82
CA GLN A 232 -33.98 4.73 4.72
C GLN A 232 -32.54 5.22 4.84
N TRP A 233 -32.09 6.10 3.94
CA TRP A 233 -30.72 6.58 3.96
C TRP A 233 -30.44 7.35 5.26
N PHE A 234 -29.28 7.10 5.87
CA PHE A 234 -28.90 7.75 7.11
C PHE A 234 -28.69 9.26 6.95
N THR A 235 -28.95 10.02 8.01
CA THR A 235 -28.47 11.41 8.09
C THR A 235 -26.98 11.42 8.39
N VAL A 236 -26.22 12.33 7.75
CA VAL A 236 -24.76 12.39 7.83
C VAL A 236 -24.29 13.78 8.23
N ASP A 237 -23.61 13.87 9.37
CA ASP A 237 -22.88 15.08 9.75
C ASP A 237 -21.43 15.01 9.27
N ILE A 238 -20.99 16.01 8.52
CA ILE A 238 -19.65 16.10 7.97
C ILE A 238 -18.84 17.07 8.82
N TYR A 239 -17.88 16.55 9.58
CA TYR A 239 -16.99 17.32 10.43
C TYR A 239 -15.67 17.59 9.73
N ILE A 240 -15.36 18.88 9.55
CA ILE A 240 -14.08 19.34 9.01
C ILE A 240 -13.28 19.94 10.17
N SER A 241 -12.27 19.21 10.67
CA SER A 241 -11.44 19.67 11.78
C SER A 241 -10.31 20.57 11.32
N THR A 242 -10.08 21.68 12.03
CA THR A 242 -9.00 22.63 11.76
C THR A 242 -8.47 23.26 13.04
N TYR A 243 -7.18 23.63 13.04
CA TYR A 243 -6.49 24.26 14.17
C TYR A 243 -5.80 25.57 13.75
N ASN A 244 -4.82 25.51 12.85
CA ASN A 244 -4.03 26.68 12.44
C ASN A 244 -3.95 26.87 10.92
N GLU A 245 -4.64 26.03 10.14
CA GLU A 245 -4.57 26.00 8.69
C GLU A 245 -5.24 27.23 8.07
N SER A 246 -4.80 27.65 6.88
CA SER A 246 -5.33 28.85 6.25
C SER A 246 -6.82 28.71 5.93
N VAL A 247 -7.57 29.81 6.00
CA VAL A 247 -9.01 29.83 5.66
C VAL A 247 -9.24 29.38 4.21
N GLU A 248 -8.30 29.66 3.30
CA GLU A 248 -8.36 29.20 1.91
C GLU A 248 -8.28 27.67 1.79
N LEU A 249 -7.43 27.02 2.60
CA LEU A 249 -7.33 25.56 2.61
C LEU A 249 -8.64 24.94 3.11
N VAL A 250 -9.15 25.44 4.24
CA VAL A 250 -10.43 24.99 4.82
C VAL A 250 -11.57 25.20 3.82
N ARG A 251 -11.63 26.36 3.15
CA ARG A 251 -12.67 26.69 2.17
C ARG A 251 -12.76 25.67 1.04
N LYS A 252 -11.62 25.17 0.54
CA LYS A 252 -11.60 24.15 -0.54
C LYS A 252 -12.29 22.87 -0.09
N THR A 253 -12.00 22.41 1.12
CA THR A 253 -12.59 21.19 1.68
C THR A 253 -14.07 21.37 2.02
N VAL A 254 -14.46 22.53 2.57
CA VAL A 254 -15.88 22.84 2.84
C VAL A 254 -16.70 22.85 1.55
N LEU A 255 -16.23 23.52 0.51
CA LEU A 255 -16.93 23.55 -0.79
C LEU A 255 -17.10 22.14 -1.37
N ALA A 256 -16.08 21.29 -1.26
CA ALA A 256 -16.16 19.91 -1.71
C ALA A 256 -17.13 19.08 -0.87
N ALA A 257 -17.15 19.27 0.46
CA ALA A 257 -18.11 18.61 1.35
C ALA A 257 -19.56 19.00 1.03
N ILE A 258 -19.83 20.28 0.75
CA ILE A 258 -21.14 20.75 0.29
C ILE A 258 -21.50 20.09 -1.04
N ALA A 259 -20.55 19.95 -1.97
CA ALA A 259 -20.78 19.39 -3.30
C ALA A 259 -20.87 17.85 -3.35
N ILE A 260 -20.83 17.15 -2.21
CA ILE A 260 -21.04 15.71 -2.15
C ILE A 260 -22.45 15.38 -2.65
N ASP A 261 -22.54 14.35 -3.50
CA ASP A 261 -23.79 13.85 -4.06
C ASP A 261 -24.53 13.04 -3.01
N TYR A 262 -25.39 13.72 -2.24
CA TYR A 262 -26.25 13.16 -1.20
C TYR A 262 -27.42 14.13 -0.97
N PRO A 263 -28.60 13.68 -0.50
CA PRO A 263 -29.75 14.55 -0.32
C PRO A 263 -29.44 15.68 0.66
N GLU A 264 -29.74 16.93 0.28
CA GLU A 264 -29.38 18.13 1.03
C GLU A 264 -29.98 18.13 2.45
N GLU A 265 -31.18 17.57 2.61
CA GLU A 265 -31.86 17.41 3.89
C GLU A 265 -31.23 16.34 4.80
N LYS A 266 -30.33 15.51 4.26
CA LYS A 266 -29.67 14.42 4.98
C LYS A 266 -28.16 14.61 5.14
N LYS A 267 -27.59 15.73 4.71
CA LYS A 267 -26.18 16.07 4.99
C LYS A 267 -26.07 17.43 5.64
N ASN A 268 -25.24 17.52 6.68
CA ASN A 268 -24.93 18.78 7.35
C ASN A 268 -23.42 18.97 7.42
N VAL A 269 -22.91 20.15 7.06
CA VAL A 269 -21.46 20.43 7.07
C VAL A 269 -21.11 21.32 8.26
N TYR A 270 -20.14 20.87 9.06
CA TYR A 270 -19.64 21.55 10.24
C TYR A 270 -18.14 21.78 10.17
N VAL A 271 -17.71 23.02 10.47
CA VAL A 271 -16.28 23.37 10.61
C VAL A 271 -15.93 23.42 12.08
N LEU A 272 -15.09 22.50 12.54
CA LEU A 272 -14.68 22.39 13.94
C LEU A 272 -13.34 23.12 14.12
N ASP A 273 -13.38 24.35 14.64
CA ASP A 273 -12.19 25.19 14.83
C ASP A 273 -11.65 25.10 16.26
N ASP A 274 -10.55 24.38 16.41
CA ASP A 274 -9.83 24.22 17.68
C ASP A 274 -8.72 25.30 17.87
N GLY A 275 -8.56 26.20 16.90
CA GLY A 275 -7.56 27.27 16.93
C GLY A 275 -7.91 28.41 17.88
N ARG A 276 -7.31 28.46 19.06
CA ARG A 276 -7.59 29.48 20.09
C ARG A 276 -7.71 30.91 19.55
N ALA A 277 -8.78 31.59 19.92
CA ALA A 277 -9.07 32.97 19.51
C ALA A 277 -7.96 33.93 19.91
N GLU A 278 -7.30 33.71 21.05
CA GLU A 278 -6.22 34.58 21.55
C GLU A 278 -5.01 34.52 20.62
N LYS A 279 -4.71 33.34 20.07
CA LYS A 279 -3.54 33.11 19.21
C LYS A 279 -3.85 33.37 17.73
N TYR A 280 -5.07 33.05 17.29
CA TYR A 280 -5.47 33.06 15.89
C TYR A 280 -6.71 33.94 15.65
N LYS A 281 -6.83 35.07 16.35
CA LYS A 281 -8.02 35.95 16.33
C LYS A 281 -8.47 36.33 14.92
N ALA A 282 -7.55 36.87 14.11
CA ALA A 282 -7.84 37.31 12.75
C ALA A 282 -8.30 36.15 11.86
N ARG A 283 -7.65 34.99 12.00
CA ARG A 283 -8.03 33.76 11.29
C ARG A 283 -9.44 33.31 11.67
N ARG A 284 -9.78 33.31 12.97
CA ARG A 284 -11.10 32.89 13.46
C ARG A 284 -12.23 33.78 12.95
N VAL A 285 -12.00 35.09 12.88
CA VAL A 285 -12.96 36.03 12.26
C VAL A 285 -13.16 35.71 10.78
N ASN A 286 -12.09 35.55 10.03
CA ASN A 286 -12.17 35.22 8.60
C ASN A 286 -12.79 33.84 8.35
N LEU A 287 -12.52 32.88 9.24
CA LEU A 287 -13.09 31.53 9.17
C LEU A 287 -14.59 31.55 9.44
N ARG A 288 -15.04 32.33 10.44
CA ARG A 288 -16.47 32.54 10.73
C ARG A 288 -17.18 33.19 9.55
N GLN A 289 -16.60 34.26 8.99
CA GLN A 289 -17.14 34.92 7.81
C GLN A 289 -17.28 33.93 6.63
N MET A 290 -16.25 33.10 6.39
CA MET A 290 -16.32 32.07 5.34
C MET A 290 -17.44 31.04 5.59
N CYS A 291 -17.65 30.64 6.85
CA CYS A 291 -18.73 29.71 7.20
C CYS A 291 -20.11 30.34 6.97
N GLU A 292 -20.29 31.60 7.37
CA GLU A 292 -21.52 32.38 7.14
C GLU A 292 -21.79 32.56 5.63
N GLU A 293 -20.77 32.91 4.84
CA GLU A 293 -20.85 33.03 3.38
C GLU A 293 -21.29 31.73 2.69
N LEU A 294 -20.84 30.58 3.20
CA LEU A 294 -21.14 29.26 2.63
C LEU A 294 -22.36 28.58 3.25
N GLY A 295 -22.99 29.20 4.26
CA GLY A 295 -24.15 28.63 4.95
C GLY A 295 -23.82 27.37 5.78
N VAL A 296 -22.58 27.22 6.26
CA VAL A 296 -22.16 26.07 7.09
C VAL A 296 -21.95 26.48 8.54
N THR A 297 -22.12 25.52 9.46
CA THR A 297 -22.01 25.82 10.90
C THR A 297 -20.57 25.70 11.37
N MET A 298 -20.04 26.79 11.92
CA MET A 298 -18.76 26.78 12.63
C MET A 298 -18.99 26.41 14.10
N MET A 299 -18.23 25.44 14.62
CA MET A 299 -18.22 25.08 16.03
C MET A 299 -16.87 25.38 16.67
N THR A 300 -16.93 25.91 17.88
CA THR A 300 -15.77 26.15 18.74
C THR A 300 -16.05 25.63 20.15
N ARG A 301 -14.99 25.53 20.94
CA ARG A 301 -15.03 25.21 22.37
C ARG A 301 -14.03 26.07 23.13
N ASP A 302 -14.19 26.12 24.45
CA ASP A 302 -13.45 27.02 25.34
C ASP A 302 -12.15 26.40 25.88
N ASN A 303 -11.89 25.12 25.60
CA ASN A 303 -10.68 24.39 25.99
C ASN A 303 -10.03 23.68 24.80
N ASN A 304 -8.82 23.13 24.99
CA ASN A 304 -8.11 22.31 23.98
C ASN A 304 -7.88 20.87 24.47
N ASP A 305 -8.63 20.43 25.50
CA ASP A 305 -8.50 19.09 26.09
C ASP A 305 -8.69 18.02 25.01
N HIS A 306 -7.83 17.00 24.99
CA HIS A 306 -7.85 15.92 23.97
C HIS A 306 -7.76 16.40 22.50
N ALA A 307 -7.31 17.63 22.22
CA ALA A 307 -7.07 18.18 20.88
C ALA A 307 -8.22 17.88 19.88
N LYS A 308 -7.90 17.32 18.70
CA LYS A 308 -8.88 16.95 17.66
C LYS A 308 -10.00 16.05 18.20
N ALA A 309 -9.66 15.06 19.03
CA ALA A 309 -10.63 14.12 19.57
C ALA A 309 -11.66 14.83 20.49
N GLY A 310 -11.19 15.75 21.33
CA GLY A 310 -12.05 16.58 22.18
C GLY A 310 -12.96 17.52 21.39
N SER A 311 -12.47 18.08 20.28
CA SER A 311 -13.28 18.89 19.36
C SER A 311 -14.43 18.09 18.74
N ILE A 312 -14.12 16.88 18.25
CA ILE A 312 -15.12 15.94 17.71
C ILE A 312 -16.14 15.52 18.78
N ASN A 313 -15.69 15.18 19.99
CA ASN A 313 -16.58 14.83 21.11
C ASN A 313 -17.52 15.96 21.52
N THR A 314 -17.06 17.21 21.38
CA THR A 314 -17.91 18.39 21.60
C THR A 314 -18.98 18.50 20.52
N ALA A 315 -18.62 18.25 19.25
CA ALA A 315 -19.54 18.26 18.13
C ALA A 315 -20.60 17.14 18.22
N PHE A 316 -20.22 15.94 18.66
CA PHE A 316 -21.18 14.85 18.85
C PHE A 316 -22.34 15.21 19.78
N LYS A 317 -22.09 16.04 20.80
CA LYS A 317 -23.11 16.47 21.77
C LYS A 317 -24.06 17.56 21.24
N ARG A 318 -23.75 18.15 20.09
CA ARG A 318 -24.42 19.37 19.55
C ARG A 318 -25.00 19.17 18.16
N THR A 319 -25.02 17.94 17.68
CA THR A 319 -25.47 17.56 16.35
C THR A 319 -26.28 16.28 16.48
N ASP A 320 -27.04 15.90 15.47
CA ASP A 320 -28.04 14.83 15.56
C ASP A 320 -27.92 13.78 14.43
N GLY A 321 -26.92 13.89 13.55
CA GLY A 321 -26.74 12.94 12.45
C GLY A 321 -26.46 11.51 12.93
N ASP A 322 -27.06 10.54 12.25
CA ASP A 322 -26.89 9.11 12.53
C ASP A 322 -25.45 8.65 12.29
N LEU A 323 -24.89 9.13 11.17
CA LEU A 323 -23.50 8.90 10.77
C LEU A 323 -22.69 10.19 10.84
N VAL A 324 -21.39 10.04 11.05
CA VAL A 324 -20.45 11.16 11.06
C VAL A 324 -19.30 10.88 10.11
N LEU A 325 -19.11 11.75 9.12
CA LEU A 325 -17.92 11.79 8.27
C LEU A 325 -16.89 12.75 8.88
N ILE A 326 -15.73 12.24 9.25
CA ILE A 326 -14.62 13.07 9.75
C ILE A 326 -13.61 13.32 8.62
N LEU A 327 -13.32 14.59 8.40
CA LEU A 327 -12.31 15.08 7.44
C LEU A 327 -11.35 16.03 8.13
N ASP A 328 -10.07 15.87 7.82
CA ASP A 328 -9.09 16.94 8.02
C ASP A 328 -9.33 18.04 6.99
N CYS A 329 -8.99 19.27 7.35
CA CYS A 329 -9.24 20.41 6.47
C CYS A 329 -8.42 20.42 5.16
N ASP A 330 -7.46 19.50 4.99
CA ASP A 330 -6.71 19.26 3.75
C ASP A 330 -7.13 17.99 3.01
N HIS A 331 -8.09 17.22 3.54
CA HIS A 331 -8.68 16.06 2.88
C HIS A 331 -9.98 16.42 2.16
N ILE A 332 -9.81 16.82 0.90
CA ILE A 332 -10.91 17.20 0.01
C ILE A 332 -11.66 15.93 -0.45
N PRO A 333 -12.93 15.73 -0.08
CA PRO A 333 -13.69 14.53 -0.45
C PRO A 333 -14.06 14.53 -1.94
N ALA A 334 -14.19 13.34 -2.53
CA ALA A 334 -14.79 13.18 -3.85
C ALA A 334 -16.32 13.33 -3.78
N ARG A 335 -16.97 13.73 -4.88
CA ARG A 335 -18.43 13.95 -4.91
C ARG A 335 -19.24 12.69 -4.56
N ASN A 336 -18.78 11.53 -5.00
CA ASN A 336 -19.44 10.25 -4.72
C ASN A 336 -19.09 9.66 -3.34
N PHE A 337 -18.37 10.36 -2.46
CA PHE A 337 -17.85 9.77 -1.23
C PHE A 337 -18.92 9.07 -0.38
N LEU A 338 -20.06 9.72 -0.14
CA LEU A 338 -21.17 9.13 0.64
C LEU A 338 -21.90 8.02 -0.13
N GLN A 339 -22.01 8.12 -1.45
CA GLN A 339 -22.58 7.06 -2.30
C GLN A 339 -21.80 5.75 -2.17
N GLU A 340 -20.47 5.83 -2.09
CA GLU A 340 -19.60 4.66 -2.01
C GLU A 340 -19.43 4.10 -0.57
N THR A 341 -19.91 4.81 0.45
CA THR A 341 -19.64 4.47 1.87
C THR A 341 -20.88 4.21 2.71
N VAL A 342 -21.95 4.98 2.55
CA VAL A 342 -23.16 4.87 3.39
C VAL A 342 -23.87 3.52 3.20
N GLY A 343 -23.84 2.96 1.98
CA GLY A 343 -24.52 1.71 1.67
C GLY A 343 -24.04 0.52 2.53
N PHE A 344 -22.80 0.55 3.03
CA PHE A 344 -22.30 -0.49 3.93
C PHE A 344 -23.06 -0.53 5.26
N PHE A 345 -23.49 0.61 5.79
CA PHE A 345 -24.24 0.71 7.05
C PHE A 345 -25.70 0.27 6.92
N LEU A 346 -26.26 0.34 5.70
CA LEU A 346 -27.59 -0.19 5.37
C LEU A 346 -27.56 -1.72 5.24
N ARG A 347 -26.44 -2.27 4.74
CA ARG A 347 -26.26 -3.71 4.59
C ARG A 347 -25.97 -4.41 5.92
N ASP A 348 -25.22 -3.77 6.82
CA ASP A 348 -24.82 -4.33 8.11
C ASP A 348 -25.09 -3.33 9.24
N GLU A 349 -26.13 -3.61 10.02
CA GLU A 349 -26.51 -2.79 11.17
C GLU A 349 -25.39 -2.71 12.22
N LYS A 350 -24.57 -3.77 12.35
CA LYS A 350 -23.48 -3.85 13.34
C LYS A 350 -22.20 -3.15 12.89
N LEU A 351 -22.18 -2.59 11.67
CA LEU A 351 -21.02 -1.87 11.17
C LEU A 351 -20.80 -0.58 11.96
N ALA A 352 -19.61 -0.47 12.56
CA ALA A 352 -19.23 0.69 13.35
C ALA A 352 -18.65 1.83 12.52
N PHE A 353 -17.84 1.53 11.51
CA PHE A 353 -17.24 2.55 10.65
C PHE A 353 -16.79 1.99 9.30
N VAL A 354 -16.60 2.90 8.35
CA VAL A 354 -15.99 2.65 7.04
C VAL A 354 -14.79 3.59 6.89
N GLN A 355 -13.59 3.01 6.87
CA GLN A 355 -12.35 3.75 6.64
C GLN A 355 -11.97 3.71 5.16
N THR A 356 -11.80 4.88 4.55
CA THR A 356 -11.29 5.00 3.19
C THR A 356 -9.76 5.24 3.17
N PRO A 357 -9.06 4.90 2.09
CA PRO A 357 -7.63 5.19 1.94
C PRO A 357 -7.31 6.68 2.02
N HIS A 358 -6.16 7.04 2.62
CA HIS A 358 -5.64 8.40 2.46
C HIS A 358 -4.80 8.47 1.19
N TRP A 359 -5.15 9.43 0.34
CA TRP A 359 -4.41 9.72 -0.87
C TRP A 359 -4.01 11.19 -0.89
N SER A 360 -2.73 11.44 -1.12
CA SER A 360 -2.17 12.79 -1.19
C SER A 360 -1.78 13.09 -2.63
N TYR A 361 -2.23 14.24 -3.15
CA TYR A 361 -1.83 14.70 -4.48
C TYR A 361 -0.41 15.27 -4.50
N ASN A 362 0.11 15.70 -3.36
CA ASN A 362 1.48 16.18 -3.22
C ASN A 362 2.42 15.02 -2.86
N PRO A 363 3.62 14.96 -3.48
CA PRO A 363 4.63 13.98 -3.11
C PRO A 363 5.16 14.24 -1.71
N ASP A 364 5.48 13.16 -0.99
CA ASP A 364 6.16 13.28 0.29
C ASP A 364 7.61 13.80 0.12
N PRO A 365 8.27 14.27 1.19
CA PRO A 365 9.61 14.83 1.09
C PRO A 365 10.64 13.89 0.45
N PHE A 366 10.54 12.57 0.64
CA PHE A 366 11.44 11.60 0.02
C PHE A 366 11.18 11.49 -1.47
N GLU A 367 9.92 11.34 -1.90
CA GLU A 367 9.58 11.32 -3.33
C GLU A 367 10.05 12.61 -4.03
N ARG A 368 9.78 13.77 -3.40
CA ARG A 368 10.15 15.07 -3.94
C ARG A 368 11.66 15.24 -4.05
N ASN A 369 12.41 14.92 -2.99
CA ASN A 369 13.85 15.19 -2.92
C ASN A 369 14.68 14.12 -3.67
N LEU A 370 14.21 12.87 -3.71
CA LEU A 370 14.83 11.79 -4.50
C LEU A 370 14.35 11.77 -5.96
N ILE A 371 13.36 12.60 -6.30
CA ILE A 371 12.83 12.77 -7.66
C ILE A 371 12.37 11.41 -8.22
N THR A 372 11.67 10.62 -7.41
CA THR A 372 11.18 9.30 -7.85
C THR A 372 10.04 9.43 -8.85
N ARG A 373 9.28 10.55 -8.82
CA ARG A 373 8.20 10.90 -9.78
C ARG A 373 7.16 9.78 -9.92
N GLY A 374 6.68 9.26 -8.79
CA GLY A 374 5.69 8.19 -8.75
C GLY A 374 6.17 6.83 -9.26
N LYS A 375 7.48 6.65 -9.54
CA LYS A 375 8.03 5.35 -9.93
C LYS A 375 8.01 4.33 -8.79
N PHE A 376 8.03 4.80 -7.55
CA PHE A 376 7.93 3.99 -6.36
C PHE A 376 6.69 4.44 -5.60
N PRO A 377 5.83 3.51 -5.15
CA PRO A 377 4.69 3.86 -4.33
C PRO A 377 5.16 4.49 -3.02
N VAL A 378 4.45 5.52 -2.56
CA VAL A 378 4.71 6.15 -1.26
C VAL A 378 4.39 5.18 -0.13
N VAL A 379 5.03 5.35 1.03
CA VAL A 379 4.92 4.41 2.17
C VAL A 379 3.46 4.18 2.60
N ASN A 380 2.62 5.22 2.53
CA ASN A 380 1.20 5.13 2.87
C ASN A 380 0.42 4.14 1.99
N GLU A 381 0.85 3.89 0.75
CA GLU A 381 0.15 2.94 -0.13
C GLU A 381 0.23 1.51 0.40
N LEU A 382 1.36 1.10 0.98
CA LEU A 382 1.49 -0.24 1.57
C LEU A 382 0.48 -0.42 2.70
N PHE A 383 0.31 0.59 3.53
CA PHE A 383 -0.66 0.57 4.63
C PHE A 383 -2.10 0.48 4.12
N TYR A 384 -2.52 1.38 3.24
CA TYR A 384 -3.93 1.45 2.82
C TYR A 384 -4.33 0.39 1.78
N LYS A 385 -3.42 -0.03 0.89
CA LYS A 385 -3.76 -0.97 -0.19
C LYS A 385 -3.54 -2.44 0.20
N VAL A 386 -2.67 -2.72 1.17
CA VAL A 386 -2.34 -4.10 1.58
C VAL A 386 -2.68 -4.34 3.04
N LEU A 387 -2.07 -3.61 3.97
CA LEU A 387 -2.17 -3.92 5.40
C LEU A 387 -3.58 -3.70 5.97
N GLN A 388 -4.25 -2.60 5.63
CA GLN A 388 -5.62 -2.32 6.09
C GLN A 388 -6.64 -3.31 5.53
N LYS A 389 -6.49 -3.73 4.27
CA LYS A 389 -7.34 -4.79 3.69
C LYS A 389 -7.11 -6.16 4.33
N GLY A 390 -5.88 -6.44 4.78
CA GLY A 390 -5.57 -7.61 5.59
C GLY A 390 -6.17 -7.52 7.00
N ASN A 391 -6.07 -6.36 7.65
CA ASN A 391 -6.73 -6.11 8.94
C ASN A 391 -8.25 -6.28 8.85
N ASP A 392 -8.85 -5.84 7.75
CA ASP A 392 -10.28 -5.97 7.49
C ASP A 392 -10.73 -7.44 7.37
N PHE A 393 -9.83 -8.34 6.96
CA PHE A 393 -10.10 -9.78 7.05
C PHE A 393 -10.37 -10.23 8.49
N TRP A 394 -9.60 -9.69 9.43
CA TRP A 394 -9.69 -9.97 10.87
C TRP A 394 -10.68 -9.08 11.63
N ASN A 395 -11.46 -8.24 10.96
CA ASN A 395 -12.30 -7.22 11.59
C ASN A 395 -11.49 -6.29 12.53
N ALA A 396 -10.26 -5.99 12.15
CA ALA A 396 -9.28 -5.22 12.92
C ALA A 396 -8.80 -3.96 12.18
N THR A 397 -9.61 -3.47 11.23
CA THR A 397 -9.33 -2.23 10.49
C THR A 397 -9.08 -1.09 11.48
N ILE A 398 -8.09 -0.26 11.19
CA ILE A 398 -7.71 0.85 12.07
C ILE A 398 -8.41 2.12 11.60
N LEU A 399 -9.02 2.85 12.53
CA LEU A 399 -9.52 4.20 12.27
C LEU A 399 -8.34 5.18 12.17
N CYS A 400 -8.19 5.85 11.03
CA CYS A 400 -7.04 6.70 10.71
C CYS A 400 -7.29 8.20 10.95
N GLY A 401 -8.37 8.54 11.66
CA GLY A 401 -8.70 9.89 12.10
C GLY A 401 -9.31 10.81 11.04
N SER A 402 -9.38 10.38 9.79
CA SER A 402 -9.85 11.19 8.66
C SER A 402 -10.31 10.30 7.51
N ALA A 403 -11.13 10.83 6.62
CA ALA A 403 -11.73 10.11 5.50
C ALA A 403 -12.43 8.82 5.99
N VAL A 404 -13.18 8.95 7.09
CA VAL A 404 -13.86 7.87 7.79
C VAL A 404 -15.31 8.26 8.06
N VAL A 405 -16.23 7.34 7.78
CA VAL A 405 -17.64 7.46 8.19
C VAL A 405 -17.84 6.57 9.41
N LEU A 406 -18.46 7.11 10.45
CA LEU A 406 -18.69 6.45 11.73
C LEU A 406 -20.18 6.36 12.02
N ARG A 407 -20.63 5.27 12.64
CA ARG A 407 -21.93 5.23 13.31
C ARG A 407 -21.80 5.94 14.66
N LYS A 408 -22.45 7.10 14.79
CA LYS A 408 -22.30 7.97 15.96
C LYS A 408 -22.70 7.27 17.26
N GLU A 409 -23.78 6.51 17.23
CA GLU A 409 -24.28 5.75 18.37
C GLU A 409 -23.20 4.86 19.00
N TYR A 410 -22.48 4.08 18.19
CA TYR A 410 -21.47 3.14 18.69
C TYR A 410 -20.25 3.86 19.25
N VAL A 411 -19.86 4.97 18.65
CA VAL A 411 -18.78 5.81 19.17
C VAL A 411 -19.15 6.40 20.53
N LEU A 412 -20.41 6.82 20.72
CA LEU A 412 -20.89 7.32 22.00
C LEU A 412 -20.98 6.23 23.07
N GLN A 413 -21.35 5.00 22.71
CA GLN A 413 -21.39 3.86 23.65
C GLN A 413 -20.01 3.53 24.24
N VAL A 414 -18.92 3.75 23.48
CA VAL A 414 -17.55 3.55 23.97
C VAL A 414 -16.94 4.78 24.65
N GLY A 415 -17.73 5.85 24.84
CA GLY A 415 -17.31 7.06 25.54
C GLY A 415 -16.81 8.21 24.65
N GLY A 416 -16.90 8.07 23.33
CA GLY A 416 -16.44 9.06 22.35
C GLY A 416 -15.09 8.72 21.72
N MET A 417 -14.47 9.72 21.10
CA MET A 417 -13.13 9.66 20.52
C MET A 417 -12.11 10.04 21.60
N ALA A 418 -11.32 9.07 22.07
CA ALA A 418 -10.26 9.16 23.09
C ALA A 418 -10.70 9.28 24.55
#